data_AF-A0A2W4XKD2-F1
#
_entry.id   AF-A0A2W4XKD2-F1
#
_cell.length_a   1.000
_cell.length_b   1.000
_cell.length_c   1.000
_cell.angle_alpha   90.00
_cell.angle_beta   90.00
_cell.angle_gamma   90.00
#
_symmetry.space_group_name_H-M   'P 1'
#
loop_
_entity.id
_entity.type
_entity.pdbx_description
1 polymer ?
#
loop_
_entity_poly.entity_id
_entity_poly.type
_entity_poly.pdbx_seq_one_letter_code
_entity_poly.pdbx_strand_id
1 'polypeptide(L)'
;MNNQSMKTAELTVNTQEAATGEMGQKLLISGEMIALRLWDEEPSDTQNKKVHTRSYETAGYVIAGRAELTVAGKTIVLEPGTSWIVPQNAEHTYRILEHFRAVEATHPPARGYESGL
;
A
#
# COMPACT_ATOMS: atom_id res chain seq x y z
N MET A 1 15.37 10.86 32.29
CA MET A 1 14.89 11.29 30.96
C MET A 1 14.79 10.03 30.11
N ASN A 2 13.57 9.49 29.98
CA ASN A 2 13.33 8.23 29.28
C ASN A 2 13.35 8.47 27.77
N ASN A 3 14.38 7.98 27.10
CA ASN A 3 14.42 7.91 25.66
C ASN A 3 13.69 6.63 25.23
N GLN A 4 12.36 6.69 25.15
CA GLN A 4 11.59 5.68 24.42
C GLN A 4 11.78 5.91 22.91
N SER A 5 12.97 5.59 22.39
CA SER A 5 13.10 5.24 20.98
C SER A 5 12.42 3.89 20.83
N MET A 6 11.27 3.88 20.16
CA MET A 6 10.57 2.67 19.77
C MET A 6 11.56 1.70 19.12
N LYS A 7 11.62 0.50 19.69
CA LYS A 7 12.55 -0.56 19.32
C LYS A 7 12.38 -0.94 17.85
N THR A 8 13.51 -0.93 17.13
CA THR A 8 13.83 -1.82 16.01
C THR A 8 13.60 -3.28 16.43
N ALA A 9 12.36 -3.76 16.49
CA ALA A 9 12.10 -5.11 17.02
C ALA A 9 12.18 -6.20 15.95
N GLU A 10 11.88 -5.92 14.68
CA GLU A 10 11.97 -6.92 13.60
C GLU A 10 12.52 -6.25 12.34
N LEU A 11 13.73 -6.68 11.92
CA LEU A 11 14.36 -6.23 10.67
C LEU A 11 13.81 -6.99 9.45
N THR A 12 12.96 -7.98 9.68
CA THR A 12 12.39 -8.87 8.67
C THR A 12 11.01 -9.31 9.11
N VAL A 13 10.08 -9.44 8.17
CA VAL A 13 8.76 -10.04 8.39
C VAL A 13 8.48 -11.03 7.26
N ASN A 14 8.01 -12.22 7.62
CA ASN A 14 7.53 -13.20 6.64
C ASN A 14 6.09 -12.83 6.23
N THR A 15 5.80 -12.82 4.94
CA THR A 15 4.48 -12.46 4.42
C THR A 15 3.35 -13.43 4.83
N GLN A 16 3.69 -14.62 5.31
CA GLN A 16 2.73 -15.59 5.86
C GLN A 16 2.31 -15.22 7.30
N GLU A 17 3.15 -14.47 8.01
CA GLU A 17 2.98 -14.06 9.40
C GLU A 17 2.53 -12.58 9.51
N ALA A 18 2.64 -11.82 8.42
CA ALA A 18 2.24 -10.43 8.33
C ALA A 18 0.76 -10.23 8.70
N ALA A 19 0.51 -9.27 9.59
CA ALA A 19 -0.85 -8.85 9.94
C ALA A 19 -1.57 -8.25 8.74
N THR A 20 -2.89 -8.46 8.67
CA THR A 20 -3.75 -7.82 7.67
C THR A 20 -4.27 -6.50 8.23
N GLY A 21 -4.00 -5.40 7.53
CA GLY A 21 -4.52 -4.07 7.86
C GLY A 21 -5.99 -3.89 7.47
N GLU A 22 -6.59 -2.79 7.91
CA GLU A 22 -8.03 -2.52 7.74
C GLU A 22 -8.49 -2.43 6.27
N MET A 23 -7.59 -2.20 5.31
CA MET A 23 -7.93 -2.15 3.88
C MET A 23 -7.71 -3.50 3.18
N GLY A 24 -7.32 -4.56 3.90
CA GLY A 24 -7.04 -5.89 3.34
C GLY A 24 -5.58 -6.11 2.91
N GLN A 25 -4.73 -5.08 3.01
CA GLN A 25 -3.30 -5.18 2.75
C GLN A 25 -2.58 -5.97 3.84
N LYS A 26 -1.56 -6.74 3.49
CA LYS A 26 -0.62 -7.29 4.47
C LYS A 26 0.43 -6.23 4.83
N LEU A 27 0.59 -6.01 6.14
CA LEU A 27 1.58 -5.10 6.70
C LEU A 27 2.93 -5.84 6.74
N LEU A 28 3.85 -5.52 5.82
CA LEU A 28 5.13 -6.21 5.74
C LEU A 28 6.11 -5.66 6.76
N ILE A 29 6.60 -4.43 6.58
CA ILE A 29 7.58 -3.85 7.50
C ILE A 29 7.46 -2.33 7.52
N SER A 30 7.76 -1.72 8.66
CA SER A 30 7.83 -0.27 8.82
C SER A 30 9.10 0.12 9.57
N GLY A 31 9.82 1.09 9.02
CA GLY A 31 10.80 1.89 9.74
C GLY A 31 10.21 3.25 10.11
N GLU A 32 11.08 4.17 10.54
CA GLU A 32 10.67 5.54 10.92
C GLU A 32 10.16 6.35 9.72
N MET A 33 10.77 6.15 8.55
CA MET A 33 10.51 6.97 7.36
C MET A 33 9.69 6.24 6.30
N ILE A 34 9.74 4.92 6.24
CA ILE A 34 9.15 4.16 5.13
C ILE A 34 8.50 2.89 5.64
N ALA A 35 7.41 2.50 4.99
CA ALA A 35 6.80 1.20 5.23
C ALA A 35 6.40 0.50 3.93
N LEU A 36 6.50 -0.83 3.92
CA LEU A 36 6.14 -1.70 2.80
C LEU A 36 4.86 -2.47 3.11
N ARG A 37 3.93 -2.56 2.17
CA ARG A 37 2.74 -3.40 2.26
C ARG A 37 2.59 -4.27 1.02
N LEU A 38 1.90 -5.40 1.15
CA LEU A 38 1.51 -6.25 0.03
C LEU A 38 -0.01 -6.20 -0.15
N TRP A 39 -0.43 -6.06 -1.41
CA TRP A 39 -1.80 -6.27 -1.86
C TRP A 39 -1.94 -7.64 -2.52
N ASP A 40 -3.06 -8.29 -2.25
CA ASP A 40 -3.46 -9.61 -2.78
C ASP A 40 -4.99 -9.58 -2.89
N GLU A 41 -5.50 -9.00 -3.99
CA GLU A 41 -6.90 -8.63 -4.14
C GLU A 41 -7.56 -9.36 -5.33
N GLU A 42 -8.74 -9.93 -5.09
CA GLU A 42 -9.59 -10.45 -6.16
C GLU A 42 -10.27 -9.32 -6.96
N PRO A 43 -10.67 -9.58 -8.22
CA PRO A 43 -11.43 -8.64 -9.02
C PRO A 43 -12.64 -8.11 -8.25
N SER A 44 -12.80 -6.79 -8.26
CA SER A 44 -13.94 -6.13 -7.62
C SER A 44 -14.48 -5.05 -8.53
N ASP A 45 -15.80 -4.96 -8.63
CA ASP A 45 -16.42 -3.92 -9.44
C ASP A 45 -16.40 -2.61 -8.64
N THR A 46 -15.42 -1.76 -8.94
CA THR A 46 -15.17 -0.53 -8.19
C THR A 46 -15.97 0.65 -8.70
N GLN A 47 -17.05 0.43 -9.47
CA GLN A 47 -17.96 1.47 -9.97
C GLN A 47 -18.45 2.44 -8.87
N ASN A 48 -18.39 2.03 -7.60
CA ASN A 48 -18.75 2.85 -6.43
C ASN A 48 -17.62 3.06 -5.40
N LYS A 49 -16.34 2.75 -5.70
CA LYS A 49 -15.26 3.07 -4.75
C LYS A 49 -15.09 4.59 -4.69
N LYS A 50 -15.10 5.12 -3.46
CA LYS A 50 -14.91 6.56 -3.21
C LYS A 50 -13.51 6.97 -3.66
N VAL A 51 -13.40 8.17 -4.22
CA VAL A 51 -12.10 8.82 -4.43
C VAL A 51 -11.42 8.99 -3.08
N HIS A 52 -10.14 8.63 -3.01
CA HIS A 52 -9.36 8.73 -1.79
C HIS A 52 -8.20 9.70 -1.95
N THR A 53 -7.87 10.40 -0.87
CA THR A 53 -6.58 11.06 -0.71
C THR A 53 -5.87 10.43 0.49
N ARG A 54 -4.54 10.50 0.50
CA ARG A 54 -3.69 10.01 1.59
C ARG A 54 -2.65 11.06 1.94
N SER A 55 -2.35 11.19 3.22
CA SER A 55 -1.34 12.12 3.74
C SER A 55 0.10 11.58 3.60
N TYR A 56 0.31 10.60 2.73
CA TYR A 56 1.60 9.98 2.41
C TYR A 56 1.69 9.75 0.90
N GLU A 57 2.90 9.73 0.37
CA GLU A 57 3.20 9.26 -0.99
C GLU A 57 3.23 7.73 -1.03
N THR A 58 2.87 7.16 -2.18
CA THR A 58 2.95 5.72 -2.43
C THR A 58 3.76 5.43 -3.69
N ALA A 59 4.71 4.51 -3.59
CA ALA A 59 5.43 3.95 -4.73
C ALA A 59 5.14 2.45 -4.83
N GLY A 60 4.61 1.99 -5.96
CA GLY A 60 4.17 0.61 -6.14
C GLY A 60 4.91 -0.14 -7.24
N TYR A 61 4.88 -1.47 -7.17
CA TYR A 61 5.35 -2.40 -8.21
C TYR A 61 4.42 -3.61 -8.31
N VAL A 62 3.99 -3.92 -9.54
CA VAL A 62 3.06 -5.04 -9.80
C VAL A 62 3.83 -6.35 -9.92
N ILE A 63 3.43 -7.31 -9.09
CA ILE A 63 3.96 -8.69 -9.08
C ILE A 63 3.16 -9.55 -10.07
N ALA A 64 1.82 -9.49 -10.02
CA ALA A 64 0.92 -10.29 -10.84
C ALA A 64 -0.45 -9.62 -11.02
N GLY A 65 -1.20 -10.04 -12.05
CA GLY A 65 -2.54 -9.54 -12.32
C GLY A 65 -2.57 -8.14 -12.91
N ARG A 66 -3.77 -7.55 -12.95
CA ARG A 66 -4.00 -6.23 -13.56
C ARG A 66 -4.98 -5.37 -12.78
N ALA A 67 -4.72 -4.07 -12.76
CA ALA A 67 -5.59 -3.06 -12.18
C ALA A 67 -5.57 -1.77 -13.03
N GLU A 68 -6.60 -0.95 -12.89
CA GLU A 68 -6.57 0.44 -13.35
C GLU A 68 -6.37 1.35 -12.14
N LEU A 69 -5.46 2.32 -12.27
CA LEU A 69 -5.29 3.39 -11.31
C LEU A 69 -5.68 4.71 -11.98
N THR A 70 -6.69 5.37 -11.44
CA THR A 70 -6.99 6.76 -11.77
C THR A 70 -6.34 7.65 -10.73
N VAL A 71 -5.41 8.51 -11.13
CA VAL A 71 -4.68 9.44 -10.27
C VAL A 71 -4.39 10.74 -11.01
N ALA A 72 -4.56 11.89 -10.35
CA ALA A 72 -4.30 13.21 -10.93
C ALA A 72 -4.96 13.43 -12.31
N GLY A 73 -6.21 12.95 -12.47
CA GLY A 73 -6.98 13.07 -13.71
C GLY A 73 -6.53 12.17 -14.86
N LYS A 74 -5.61 11.23 -14.63
CA LYS A 74 -5.16 10.24 -15.61
C LYS A 74 -5.49 8.84 -15.13
N THR A 75 -5.92 7.98 -16.05
CA THR A 75 -6.07 6.54 -15.80
C THR A 75 -4.93 5.79 -16.46
N ILE A 76 -4.25 4.95 -15.69
CA ILE A 76 -3.17 4.08 -16.16
C ILE A 76 -3.51 2.63 -15.86
N VAL A 77 -3.02 1.72 -16.71
CA VAL A 77 -3.09 0.28 -16.46
C VAL A 77 -1.84 -0.15 -15.71
N LEU A 78 -2.05 -0.88 -14.63
CA LEU A 78 -1.02 -1.52 -13.83
C LEU A 78 -1.01 -3.00 -14.19
N GLU A 79 0.12 -3.47 -14.71
CA GLU A 79 0.33 -4.86 -15.13
C GLU A 79 1.74 -5.33 -14.69
N PRO A 80 2.03 -6.65 -14.68
CA PRO A 80 3.25 -7.17 -14.08
C PRO A 80 4.52 -6.51 -14.65
N GLY A 81 5.41 -6.06 -13.77
CA GLY A 81 6.60 -5.29 -14.16
C GLY A 81 6.39 -3.77 -14.20
N THR A 82 5.17 -3.28 -14.06
CA THR A 82 4.88 -1.84 -13.97
C THR A 82 5.12 -1.32 -12.55
N SER A 83 5.83 -0.18 -12.46
CA SER A 83 5.89 0.63 -11.25
C SER A 83 5.04 1.89 -11.39
N TRP A 84 4.54 2.43 -10.28
CA TRP A 84 3.76 3.67 -10.28
C TRP A 84 4.02 4.52 -9.04
N ILE A 85 3.60 5.78 -9.11
CA ILE A 85 3.61 6.74 -7.99
C ILE A 85 2.20 7.30 -7.80
N VAL A 86 1.74 7.36 -6.56
CA VAL A 86 0.62 8.20 -6.12
C VAL A 86 1.19 9.29 -5.22
N PRO A 87 1.25 10.56 -5.68
CA PRO A 87 1.77 11.65 -4.88
C PRO A 87 0.95 11.87 -3.60
N GLN A 88 1.60 12.38 -2.56
CA GLN A 88 0.93 12.77 -1.33
C GLN A 88 -0.22 13.75 -1.62
N ASN A 89 -1.38 13.52 -0.98
CA ASN A 89 -2.63 14.27 -1.12
C ASN A 89 -3.28 14.21 -2.52
N ALA A 90 -2.74 13.42 -3.46
CA ALA A 90 -3.39 13.23 -4.75
C ALA A 90 -4.65 12.37 -4.61
N GLU A 91 -5.72 12.81 -5.28
CA GLU A 91 -6.91 12.00 -5.46
C GLU A 91 -6.59 10.79 -6.31
N HIS A 92 -6.99 9.61 -5.84
CA HIS A 92 -6.81 8.36 -6.55
C HIS A 92 -7.91 7.34 -6.25
N THR A 93 -8.13 6.45 -7.23
CA THR A 93 -9.01 5.29 -7.14
C THR A 93 -8.39 4.11 -7.90
N TYR A 94 -8.46 2.91 -7.32
CA TYR A 94 -8.05 1.67 -7.96
C TYR A 94 -9.26 0.86 -8.40
N ARG A 95 -9.14 0.17 -9.55
CA ARG A 95 -10.06 -0.86 -10.03
C ARG A 95 -9.28 -2.15 -10.29
N ILE A 96 -9.64 -3.22 -9.61
CA ILE A 96 -8.97 -4.52 -9.78
C ILE A 96 -9.64 -5.25 -10.94
N LEU A 97 -8.89 -5.52 -12.02
CA LEU A 97 -9.38 -6.16 -13.24
C LEU A 97 -9.23 -7.68 -13.21
N GLU A 98 -8.13 -8.15 -12.63
CA GLU A 98 -7.75 -9.56 -12.44
C GLU A 98 -7.17 -9.72 -11.03
N HIS A 99 -7.03 -10.96 -10.54
CA HIS A 99 -6.39 -11.21 -9.24
C HIS A 99 -5.02 -10.52 -9.17
N PHE A 100 -4.95 -9.44 -8.39
CA PHE A 100 -3.91 -8.43 -8.45
C PHE A 100 -3.01 -8.54 -7.22
N ARG A 101 -1.70 -8.67 -7.48
CA ARG A 101 -0.67 -8.71 -6.46
C ARG A 101 0.34 -7.62 -6.70
N ALA A 102 0.59 -6.81 -5.69
CA ALA A 102 1.58 -5.74 -5.78
C ALA A 102 2.17 -5.35 -4.43
N VAL A 103 3.42 -4.90 -4.45
CA VAL A 103 4.07 -4.30 -3.28
C VAL A 103 3.99 -2.78 -3.39
N GLU A 104 3.76 -2.11 -2.28
CA GLU A 104 3.80 -0.66 -2.18
C GLU A 104 4.68 -0.21 -1.02
N ALA A 105 5.49 0.81 -1.27
CA ALA A 105 6.20 1.60 -0.27
C ALA A 105 5.47 2.91 0.00
N THR A 106 5.45 3.35 1.26
CA THR A 106 4.78 4.59 1.68
C THR A 106 5.69 5.48 2.50
N HIS A 107 5.64 6.80 2.23
CA HIS A 107 6.36 7.82 3.00
C HIS A 107 5.48 9.07 3.23
N PRO A 108 5.27 9.52 4.49
CA PRO A 108 5.57 8.78 5.72
C PRO A 108 4.86 7.42 5.78
N PRO A 109 5.22 6.51 6.70
CA PRO A 109 4.55 5.22 6.86
C PRO A 109 3.02 5.38 6.93
N ALA A 110 2.30 4.58 6.12
CA ALA A 110 0.84 4.58 6.18
C ALA A 110 0.32 4.14 7.56
N ARG A 111 -0.78 4.75 8.02
CA ARG A 111 -1.45 4.35 9.27
C ARG A 111 -1.85 2.87 9.23
N GLY A 112 -1.79 2.21 10.38
CA GLY A 112 -1.95 0.75 10.52
C GLY A 112 -0.69 0.05 11.03
N TYR A 113 0.48 0.70 10.95
CA TYR A 113 1.68 0.30 11.69
C TYR A 113 1.67 0.76 13.17
N GLU A 114 0.68 1.56 13.57
CA GLU A 114 0.60 2.15 14.93
C GLU A 114 -0.29 1.38 15.91
N SER A 115 -0.88 0.25 15.52
CA SER A 115 -1.71 -0.56 16.42
C SER A 115 -0.96 -1.83 16.82
N GLY A 116 -0.07 -1.70 17.81
CA GLY A 116 0.69 -2.84 18.31
C GLY A 116 1.74 -2.57 19.38
N LEU A 117 1.55 -1.58 20.29
CA LEU A 117 1.96 -1.59 21.71
C LEU A 117 1.22 -0.49 22.47
#